data_AF-A0AAJ6ZAV7-F1
#
_entry.id   AF-A0AAJ6ZAV7-F1
#
_cell.length_a   1.000
_cell.length_b   1.000
_cell.length_c   1.000
_cell.angle_alpha   90.00
_cell.angle_beta   90.00
_cell.angle_gamma   90.00
#
_symmetry.space_group_name_H-M   'P 1'
#
loop_
_entity.id
_entity.type
_entity.pdbx_description
1 polymer ?
#
loop_
_entity_poly.entity_id
_entity_poly.type
_entity_poly.pdbx_seq_one_letter_code
_entity_poly.pdbx_strand_id
1 'polypeptide(L)'
;MSYISVAVVILMLSWVSSDLIPGDMNSKWRPNNVLMSNIDNYYRMLALKTSDVDNRRKRFVSVISQAYMYYVASDEMDRVKRVQESVAKTKQDLNKPTDAIAGQARAYLIILKTPIDQPINDIKASCPPKAKQKDCLEALKKYHKANRASCKEYDRNLRLYDKYIEYVTDPEFTDFVTDIFAVSDNGDKAALAYFTYVMLIEYPEAVEKGREAYKMRANTTFPCNVYNLPLF
;
A
#
# COMPACT_ATOMS: atom_id res chain seq x y z
N MET A 1 -23.41 22.74 7.84
CA MET A 1 -22.17 22.29 7.18
C MET A 1 -21.00 22.92 7.91
N SER A 2 -20.27 22.15 8.71
CA SER A 2 -19.25 22.68 9.63
C SER A 2 -17.87 22.65 8.97
N TYR A 3 -17.30 23.84 8.75
CA TYR A 3 -15.97 24.09 8.16
C TYR A 3 -14.80 23.49 8.94
N ILE A 4 -15.05 22.98 10.16
CA ILE A 4 -14.07 22.27 10.99
C ILE A 4 -13.73 20.89 10.39
N SER A 5 -14.68 20.28 9.67
CA SER A 5 -14.51 18.94 9.08
C SER A 5 -13.55 18.94 7.87
N VAL A 6 -13.46 20.06 7.16
CA VAL A 6 -12.57 20.21 5.99
C VAL A 6 -11.14 20.52 6.45
N ALA A 7 -10.97 21.31 7.51
CA ALA A 7 -9.66 21.61 8.08
C ALA A 7 -8.98 20.38 8.71
N VAL A 8 -9.73 19.46 9.32
CA VAL A 8 -9.20 18.19 9.84
C VAL A 8 -8.82 17.23 8.71
N VAL A 9 -9.56 17.26 7.59
CA VAL A 9 -9.18 16.50 6.38
C VAL A 9 -7.92 17.09 5.75
N ILE A 10 -7.77 18.42 5.69
CA ILE A 10 -6.55 19.09 5.20
C ILE A 10 -5.34 18.89 6.13
N LEU A 11 -5.54 18.76 7.45
CA LEU A 11 -4.46 18.44 8.39
C LEU A 11 -4.10 16.95 8.40
N MET A 12 -5.06 16.06 8.10
CA MET A 12 -4.78 14.65 7.77
C MET A 12 -4.23 14.48 6.34
N LEU A 13 -4.26 15.53 5.51
CA LEU A 13 -3.63 15.62 4.18
C LEU A 13 -2.15 16.01 4.22
N SER A 14 -1.49 15.91 5.38
CA SER A 14 -0.03 15.70 5.40
C SER A 14 0.30 14.25 4.98
N TRP A 15 -0.26 13.84 3.83
CA TRP A 15 0.26 12.73 3.07
C TRP A 15 1.67 13.12 2.70
N VAL A 16 2.57 12.25 3.10
CA VAL A 16 3.98 12.42 2.98
C VAL A 16 4.31 12.58 1.51
N SER A 17 4.49 13.82 1.05
CA SER A 17 5.13 14.06 -0.23
C SER A 17 6.51 13.39 -0.18
N SER A 18 6.88 12.73 -1.28
CA SER A 18 8.21 12.17 -1.48
C SER A 18 9.30 13.23 -1.62
N ASP A 19 8.91 14.51 -1.62
CA ASP A 19 9.82 15.64 -1.62
C ASP A 19 10.61 15.71 -0.31
N LEU A 20 11.89 16.10 -0.42
CA LEU A 20 12.72 16.43 0.73
C LEU A 20 12.03 17.51 1.57
N ILE A 21 11.45 17.12 2.71
CA ILE A 21 11.03 18.10 3.71
C ILE A 21 12.31 18.78 4.22
N PRO A 22 12.32 20.11 4.40
CA PRO A 22 13.45 20.80 5.02
C PRO A 22 13.79 20.16 6.37
N GLY A 23 14.89 19.41 6.43
CA GLY A 23 15.33 18.68 7.63
C GLY A 23 15.81 17.24 7.40
N ASP A 24 15.39 16.58 6.31
CA ASP A 24 15.90 15.26 5.96
C ASP A 24 17.30 15.38 5.32
N MET A 25 18.31 14.74 5.93
CA MET A 25 19.71 14.76 5.49
C MET A 25 20.10 13.50 4.69
N ASN A 26 19.13 12.62 4.40
CA ASN A 26 19.29 11.44 3.57
C ASN A 26 18.02 11.12 2.76
N SER A 27 18.19 10.38 1.66
CA SER A 27 17.12 10.00 0.72
C SER A 27 16.36 8.73 1.09
N LYS A 28 16.69 8.07 2.21
CA LYS A 28 16.15 6.76 2.58
C LYS A 28 15.00 6.85 3.58
N TRP A 29 15.05 7.82 4.49
CA TRP A 29 14.05 7.97 5.54
C TRP A 29 12.63 8.23 5.00
N ARG A 30 12.48 9.23 4.12
CA ARG A 30 11.17 9.72 3.70
C ARG A 30 10.36 8.65 2.95
N PRO A 31 10.89 7.99 1.90
CA PRO A 31 10.14 6.94 1.19
C PRO A 31 9.73 5.77 2.10
N ASN A 32 10.61 5.38 3.03
CA ASN A 32 10.30 4.34 4.01
C ASN A 32 9.10 4.73 4.90
N ASN A 33 9.02 6.00 5.31
CA ASN A 33 7.90 6.48 6.11
C ASN A 33 6.62 6.67 5.28
N VAL A 34 6.73 7.04 4.00
CA VAL A 34 5.60 7.07 3.04
C VAL A 34 4.96 5.69 2.97
N LEU A 35 5.76 4.64 2.72
CA LEU A 35 5.27 3.28 2.59
C LEU A 35 4.45 2.83 3.80
N MET A 36 4.99 3.05 5.01
CA MET A 36 4.32 2.67 6.25
C MET A 36 3.02 3.46 6.45
N SER A 37 3.07 4.77 6.22
CA SER A 37 1.91 5.64 6.37
C SER A 37 0.80 5.28 5.37
N ASN A 38 1.15 4.97 4.12
CA ASN A 38 0.21 4.57 3.09
C ASN A 38 -0.48 3.24 3.43
N ILE A 39 0.29 2.23 3.89
CA ILE A 39 -0.30 0.95 4.32
C ILE A 39 -1.27 1.17 5.50
N ASP A 40 -0.88 1.95 6.51
CA ASP A 40 -1.71 2.19 7.70
C ASP A 40 -2.96 3.03 7.38
N ASN A 41 -2.82 4.08 6.57
CA ASN A 41 -3.92 4.93 6.14
C ASN A 41 -4.92 4.14 5.31
N TYR A 42 -4.45 3.37 4.33
CA TYR A 42 -5.31 2.55 3.49
C TYR A 42 -6.04 1.46 4.31
N TYR A 43 -5.34 0.83 5.27
CA TYR A 43 -5.97 -0.11 6.19
C TYR A 43 -7.10 0.52 7.02
N ARG A 44 -6.95 1.79 7.44
CA ARG A 44 -7.98 2.53 8.20
C ARG A 44 -9.17 2.99 7.35
N MET A 45 -8.96 3.16 6.04
CA MET A 45 -10.03 3.48 5.09
C MET A 45 -10.94 2.27 4.79
N LEU A 46 -10.45 1.05 5.02
CA LEU A 46 -11.24 -0.16 4.88
C LEU A 46 -12.22 -0.32 6.06
N ALA A 47 -13.32 -1.04 5.81
CA ALA A 47 -14.19 -1.45 6.90
C ALA A 47 -13.49 -2.46 7.83
N LEU A 48 -13.51 -2.15 9.12
CA LEU A 48 -12.84 -2.95 10.15
C LEU A 48 -13.82 -3.82 10.93
N LYS A 49 -15.06 -3.35 11.09
CA LYS A 49 -16.10 -3.97 11.90
C LYS A 49 -17.41 -4.01 11.12
N THR A 50 -18.30 -4.93 11.47
CA THR A 50 -19.66 -5.01 10.90
C THR A 50 -20.46 -3.72 11.06
N SER A 51 -20.20 -2.96 12.14
CA SER A 51 -20.81 -1.64 12.38
C SER A 51 -20.37 -0.54 11.41
N ASP A 52 -19.34 -0.77 10.57
CA ASP A 52 -18.96 0.14 9.49
C ASP A 52 -19.93 0.06 8.29
N VAL A 53 -20.99 -0.76 8.36
CA VAL A 53 -21.99 -0.93 7.29
C VAL A 53 -22.61 0.39 6.82
N ASP A 54 -22.84 1.34 7.73
CA ASP A 54 -23.44 2.64 7.42
C ASP A 54 -22.41 3.67 6.92
N ASN A 55 -21.11 3.36 7.01
CA ASN A 55 -20.07 4.26 6.54
C ASN A 55 -19.87 4.10 5.02
N ARG A 56 -20.54 4.96 4.25
CA ARG A 56 -20.48 4.96 2.78
C ARG A 56 -19.07 5.04 2.22
N ARG A 57 -18.19 5.84 2.83
CA ARG A 57 -16.79 5.97 2.39
C ARG A 57 -16.01 4.68 2.55
N LYS A 58 -16.12 4.06 3.73
CA LYS A 58 -15.50 2.75 3.97
C LYS A 58 -16.09 1.68 3.05
N ARG A 59 -17.40 1.74 2.76
CA ARG A 59 -18.06 0.84 1.82
C ARG A 59 -17.49 0.98 0.41
N PHE A 60 -17.44 2.20 -0.09
CA PHE A 60 -16.88 2.51 -1.40
C PHE A 60 -15.44 2.01 -1.55
N VAL A 61 -14.57 2.35 -0.59
CA VAL A 61 -13.17 1.91 -0.60
C VAL A 61 -13.10 0.38 -0.56
N SER A 62 -13.87 -0.28 0.31
CA SER A 62 -13.87 -1.74 0.43
C SER A 62 -14.28 -2.44 -0.88
N VAL A 63 -15.27 -1.91 -1.60
CA VAL A 63 -15.70 -2.44 -2.91
C VAL A 63 -14.60 -2.28 -3.97
N ILE A 64 -13.94 -1.12 -4.04
CA ILE A 64 -12.81 -0.92 -4.96
C ILE A 64 -11.67 -1.87 -4.61
N SER A 65 -11.32 -1.97 -3.32
CA SER A 65 -10.25 -2.85 -2.87
C SER A 65 -10.55 -4.30 -3.20
N GLN A 66 -11.80 -4.76 -3.07
CA GLN A 66 -12.17 -6.12 -3.44
C GLN A 66 -12.02 -6.36 -4.96
N ALA A 67 -12.46 -5.41 -5.78
CA ALA A 67 -12.24 -5.47 -7.23
C ALA A 67 -10.74 -5.48 -7.58
N TYR A 68 -9.94 -4.64 -6.90
CA TYR A 68 -8.49 -4.62 -7.03
C TYR A 68 -7.86 -5.97 -6.64
N MET A 69 -8.32 -6.61 -5.57
CA MET A 69 -7.81 -7.91 -5.14
C MET A 69 -8.11 -9.01 -6.17
N TYR A 70 -9.31 -9.03 -6.77
CA TYR A 70 -9.59 -9.95 -7.88
C TYR A 70 -8.74 -9.66 -9.12
N TYR A 71 -8.47 -8.38 -9.39
CA TYR A 71 -7.64 -7.94 -10.51
C TYR A 71 -6.22 -8.44 -10.38
N VAL A 72 -5.55 -8.14 -9.25
CA VAL A 72 -4.13 -8.50 -9.07
C VAL A 72 -3.94 -10.00 -8.88
N ALA A 73 -4.94 -10.71 -8.36
CA ALA A 73 -4.90 -12.16 -8.22
C ALA A 73 -5.10 -12.89 -9.55
N SER A 74 -5.79 -12.29 -10.53
CA SER A 74 -6.11 -12.96 -11.80
C SER A 74 -4.87 -13.34 -12.61
N ASP A 75 -4.96 -14.50 -13.27
CA ASP A 75 -3.96 -15.03 -14.20
C ASP A 75 -4.32 -14.72 -15.67
N GLU A 76 -5.48 -14.12 -15.93
CA GLU A 76 -5.79 -13.55 -17.26
C GLU A 76 -4.74 -12.48 -17.59
N MET A 77 -4.22 -12.52 -18.81
CA MET A 77 -3.15 -11.64 -19.30
C MET A 77 -3.73 -10.35 -19.89
N ASP A 78 -4.87 -10.45 -20.57
CA ASP A 78 -5.58 -9.30 -21.13
C ASP A 78 -6.16 -8.42 -20.03
N ARG A 79 -5.74 -7.15 -20.00
CA ARG A 79 -6.15 -6.20 -18.97
C ARG A 79 -7.67 -5.97 -18.97
N VAL A 80 -8.29 -5.82 -20.14
CA VAL A 80 -9.73 -5.51 -20.24
C VAL A 80 -10.55 -6.67 -19.70
N LYS A 81 -10.23 -7.91 -20.12
CA LYS A 81 -10.89 -9.11 -19.59
C LYS A 81 -10.69 -9.23 -18.08
N ARG A 82 -9.46 -9.01 -17.60
CA ARG A 82 -9.13 -9.03 -16.17
C ARG A 82 -9.95 -8.01 -15.37
N VAL A 83 -10.14 -6.79 -15.88
CA VAL A 83 -11.03 -5.78 -15.26
C VAL A 83 -12.48 -6.26 -15.25
N GLN A 84 -12.99 -6.77 -16.37
CA GLN A 84 -14.37 -7.26 -16.49
C GLN A 84 -14.65 -8.41 -15.52
N GLU A 85 -13.75 -9.38 -15.43
CA GLU A 85 -13.84 -10.49 -14.47
C GLU A 85 -13.85 -9.99 -13.02
N SER A 86 -12.99 -9.02 -12.71
CA SER A 86 -12.89 -8.45 -11.37
C SER A 86 -14.18 -7.74 -10.97
N VAL A 87 -14.76 -6.95 -11.88
CA VAL A 87 -16.07 -6.31 -11.68
C VAL A 87 -17.17 -7.35 -11.51
N ALA A 88 -17.18 -8.40 -12.33
CA ALA A 88 -18.19 -9.45 -12.26
C ALA A 88 -18.15 -10.20 -10.92
N LYS A 89 -16.95 -10.56 -10.45
CA LYS A 89 -16.75 -11.21 -9.14
C LYS A 89 -17.13 -10.29 -7.99
N THR A 90 -16.72 -9.03 -8.00
CA THR A 90 -17.09 -8.08 -6.94
C THR A 90 -18.60 -7.84 -6.88
N LYS A 91 -19.31 -7.82 -8.02
CA LYS A 91 -20.78 -7.72 -8.05
C LYS A 91 -21.46 -8.85 -7.27
N GLN A 92 -20.90 -10.06 -7.28
CA GLN A 92 -21.42 -11.21 -6.53
C GLN A 92 -21.23 -11.05 -5.01
N ASP A 93 -20.28 -10.20 -4.59
CA ASP A 93 -19.96 -9.95 -3.19
C ASP A 93 -20.72 -8.76 -2.59
N LEU A 94 -21.44 -7.97 -3.38
CA LEU A 94 -22.06 -6.71 -2.90
C LEU A 94 -23.16 -6.93 -1.85
N ASN A 95 -23.75 -8.12 -1.75
CA ASN A 95 -24.70 -8.42 -0.68
C ASN A 95 -24.03 -8.70 0.67
N LYS A 96 -22.69 -8.85 0.71
CA LYS A 96 -21.95 -9.13 1.94
C LYS A 96 -21.82 -7.86 2.81
N PRO A 97 -21.70 -8.02 4.14
CA PRO A 97 -21.31 -6.95 5.04
C PRO A 97 -20.01 -6.28 4.60
N THR A 98 -19.89 -4.97 4.84
CA THR A 98 -18.77 -4.17 4.34
C THR A 98 -17.41 -4.67 4.83
N ASP A 99 -17.32 -5.12 6.08
CA ASP A 99 -16.09 -5.69 6.65
C ASP A 99 -15.69 -7.02 5.99
N ALA A 100 -16.67 -7.82 5.56
CA ALA A 100 -16.42 -9.04 4.79
C ALA A 100 -15.88 -8.72 3.40
N ILE A 101 -16.43 -7.70 2.71
CA ILE A 101 -15.87 -7.21 1.43
C ILE A 101 -14.45 -6.69 1.62
N ALA A 102 -14.16 -5.97 2.71
CA ALA A 102 -12.81 -5.48 3.01
C ALA A 102 -11.81 -6.59 3.38
N GLY A 103 -12.29 -7.80 3.70
CA GLY A 103 -11.51 -8.84 4.37
C GLY A 103 -10.24 -9.24 3.62
N GLN A 104 -10.36 -9.48 2.31
CA GLN A 104 -9.23 -9.93 1.49
C GLN A 104 -8.13 -8.87 1.38
N ALA A 105 -8.51 -7.61 1.16
CA ALA A 105 -7.57 -6.50 1.10
C ALA A 105 -6.87 -6.28 2.45
N ARG A 106 -7.61 -6.32 3.57
CA ARG A 106 -7.01 -6.22 4.92
C ARG A 106 -6.01 -7.33 5.20
N ALA A 107 -6.37 -8.58 4.89
CA ALA A 107 -5.48 -9.72 5.06
C ALA A 107 -4.20 -9.55 4.23
N TYR A 108 -4.32 -9.10 2.99
CA TYR A 108 -3.15 -8.81 2.15
C TYR A 108 -2.25 -7.74 2.76
N LEU A 109 -2.79 -6.60 3.21
CA LEU A 109 -2.00 -5.53 3.83
C LEU A 109 -1.26 -5.99 5.09
N ILE A 110 -1.86 -6.87 5.89
CA ILE A 110 -1.23 -7.44 7.08
C ILE A 110 -0.05 -8.33 6.67
N ILE A 111 -0.25 -9.26 5.74
CA ILE A 111 0.81 -10.20 5.36
C ILE A 111 1.85 -9.54 4.44
N LEU A 112 1.51 -8.43 3.80
CA LEU A 112 2.46 -7.60 3.05
C LEU A 112 3.60 -7.10 3.94
N LYS A 113 3.29 -6.67 5.18
CA LYS A 113 4.29 -6.11 6.09
C LYS A 113 5.36 -7.12 6.48
N THR A 114 5.00 -8.39 6.64
CA THR A 114 5.90 -9.43 7.16
C THR A 114 7.25 -9.51 6.41
N PRO A 115 7.31 -9.65 5.07
CA PRO A 115 8.57 -9.70 4.35
C PRO A 115 9.33 -8.37 4.29
N ILE A 116 8.66 -7.23 4.43
CA ILE A 116 9.31 -5.91 4.30
C ILE A 116 9.67 -5.27 5.65
N ASP A 117 9.26 -5.87 6.77
CA ASP A 117 9.47 -5.31 8.11
C ASP A 117 10.96 -5.14 8.45
N GLN A 118 11.78 -6.15 8.17
CA GLN A 118 13.22 -6.06 8.40
C GLN A 118 13.88 -4.97 7.53
N PRO A 119 13.65 -4.88 6.20
CA PRO A 119 14.12 -3.74 5.40
C PRO A 119 13.69 -2.37 5.95
N ILE A 120 12.43 -2.24 6.41
CA ILE A 120 11.94 -0.99 7.02
C ILE A 120 12.73 -0.64 8.28
N ASN A 121 13.00 -1.63 9.13
CA ASN A 121 13.73 -1.45 10.39
C ASN A 121 15.23 -1.18 10.15
N ASP A 122 15.84 -1.80 9.15
CA ASP A 122 17.21 -1.50 8.73
C ASP A 122 17.36 -0.02 8.36
N ILE A 123 16.39 0.54 7.62
CA ILE A 123 16.36 1.97 7.25
C ILE A 123 16.13 2.85 8.48
N LYS A 124 15.20 2.49 9.38
CA LYS A 124 14.95 3.26 10.60
C LYS A 124 16.19 3.34 11.50
N ALA A 125 16.91 2.23 11.63
CA ALA A 125 18.12 2.15 12.44
C ALA A 125 19.31 2.87 11.78
N SER A 126 19.45 2.76 10.46
CA SER A 126 20.63 3.26 9.74
C SER A 126 20.50 4.72 9.28
N CYS A 127 19.29 5.14 8.94
CA CYS A 127 19.03 6.37 8.20
C CYS A 127 17.98 7.25 8.88
N PRO A 128 18.09 7.59 10.18
CA PRO A 128 17.18 8.56 10.79
C PRO A 128 17.29 9.93 10.07
N PRO A 129 16.29 10.82 10.17
CA PRO A 129 16.21 12.07 9.39
C PRO A 129 17.51 12.89 9.38
N LYS A 130 18.20 12.98 10.52
CA LYS A 130 19.40 13.79 10.72
C LYS A 130 20.70 13.07 10.34
N ALA A 131 20.66 11.79 9.99
CA ALA A 131 21.84 11.08 9.52
C ALA A 131 22.23 11.60 8.14
N LYS A 132 23.50 11.97 7.99
CA LYS A 132 24.05 12.36 6.68
C LYS A 132 23.97 11.18 5.72
N GLN A 133 23.75 11.47 4.44
CA GLN A 133 23.65 10.46 3.38
C GLN A 133 24.75 9.40 3.44
N LYS A 134 26.02 9.81 3.59
CA LYS A 134 27.15 8.88 3.64
C LYS A 134 27.05 7.91 4.82
N ASP A 135 26.85 8.43 6.03
CA ASP A 135 26.77 7.65 7.26
C ASP A 135 25.57 6.69 7.22
N CYS A 136 24.43 7.16 6.70
CA CYS A 136 23.23 6.35 6.46
C CYS A 136 23.53 5.15 5.54
N LEU A 137 24.15 5.38 4.38
CA LEU A 137 24.45 4.30 3.44
C LEU A 137 25.49 3.32 3.99
N GLU A 138 26.49 3.79 4.73
CA GLU A 138 27.48 2.94 5.38
C GLU A 138 26.87 2.06 6.47
N ALA A 139 26.01 2.62 7.32
CA ALA A 139 25.29 1.86 8.34
C ALA A 139 24.34 0.84 7.71
N LEU A 140 23.57 1.24 6.69
CA LEU A 140 22.63 0.37 6.00
C LEU A 140 23.34 -0.82 5.35
N LYS A 141 24.51 -0.59 4.73
CA LYS A 141 25.34 -1.66 4.18
C LYS A 141 25.78 -2.67 5.24
N LYS A 142 26.07 -2.24 6.46
CA LYS A 142 26.43 -3.13 7.59
C LYS A 142 25.24 -3.98 8.02
N TYR A 143 24.05 -3.37 8.20
CA TYR A 143 22.82 -4.10 8.51
C TYR A 143 22.48 -5.14 7.44
N HIS A 144 22.49 -4.76 6.16
CA HIS A 144 22.22 -5.69 5.07
C HIS A 144 23.23 -6.85 5.02
N LYS A 145 24.51 -6.59 5.32
CA LYS A 145 25.53 -7.65 5.40
C LYS A 145 25.27 -8.61 6.57
N ALA A 146 24.92 -8.08 7.74
CA ALA A 146 24.58 -8.90 8.91
C ALA A 146 23.34 -9.75 8.65
N ASN A 147 22.28 -9.15 8.10
CA ASN A 147 21.03 -9.86 7.78
C ASN A 147 21.22 -10.94 6.71
N ARG A 148 22.06 -10.71 5.69
CA ARG A 148 22.45 -11.76 4.72
C ARG A 148 23.23 -12.90 5.35
N ALA A 149 24.09 -12.61 6.34
CA ALA A 149 24.83 -13.64 7.06
C ALA A 149 23.89 -14.51 7.91
N SER A 150 22.86 -13.91 8.52
CA SER A 150 21.83 -14.62 9.29
C SER A 150 20.81 -15.35 8.41
N CYS A 151 20.46 -14.77 7.25
CA CYS A 151 19.51 -15.36 6.30
C CYS A 151 19.94 -15.08 4.85
N LYS A 152 20.41 -16.13 4.16
CA LYS A 152 20.93 -16.03 2.78
C LYS A 152 19.92 -15.46 1.78
N GLU A 153 18.63 -15.64 2.03
CA GLU A 153 17.54 -15.21 1.14
C GLU A 153 17.08 -13.76 1.40
N TYR A 154 17.78 -12.99 2.26
CA TYR A 154 17.37 -11.64 2.66
C TYR A 154 17.24 -10.68 1.47
N ASP A 155 18.00 -10.91 0.39
CA ASP A 155 17.88 -10.11 -0.83
C ASP A 155 16.48 -10.20 -1.47
N ARG A 156 15.69 -11.26 -1.20
CA ARG A 156 14.28 -11.31 -1.63
C ARG A 156 13.45 -10.24 -0.93
N ASN A 157 13.61 -10.11 0.39
CA ASN A 157 12.92 -9.11 1.21
C ASN A 157 13.28 -7.69 0.76
N LEU A 158 14.57 -7.43 0.51
CA LEU A 158 15.03 -6.15 -0.04
C LEU A 158 14.41 -5.84 -1.39
N ARG A 159 14.41 -6.80 -2.33
CA ARG A 159 13.78 -6.61 -3.65
C ARG A 159 12.29 -6.31 -3.55
N LEU A 160 11.57 -7.00 -2.65
CA LEU A 160 10.16 -6.73 -2.45
C LEU A 160 9.92 -5.34 -1.85
N TYR A 161 10.71 -4.97 -0.84
CA TYR A 161 10.69 -3.62 -0.26
C TYR A 161 10.93 -2.55 -1.33
N ASP A 162 11.99 -2.68 -2.13
CA ASP A 162 12.31 -1.73 -3.19
C ASP A 162 11.16 -1.60 -4.20
N LYS A 163 10.53 -2.72 -4.58
CA LYS A 163 9.37 -2.72 -5.48
C LYS A 163 8.17 -1.97 -4.90
N TYR A 164 7.92 -2.07 -3.59
CA TYR A 164 6.86 -1.29 -2.94
C TYR A 164 7.24 0.17 -2.77
N ILE A 165 8.51 0.49 -2.51
CA ILE A 165 8.98 1.87 -2.48
C ILE A 165 8.74 2.53 -3.84
N GLU A 166 9.19 1.90 -4.92
CA GLU A 166 8.95 2.38 -6.29
C GLU A 166 7.46 2.65 -6.53
N TYR A 167 6.59 1.73 -6.11
CA TYR A 167 5.15 1.86 -6.27
C TYR A 167 4.55 3.02 -5.47
N VAL A 168 4.89 3.18 -4.18
CA VAL A 168 4.27 4.21 -3.34
C VAL A 168 4.86 5.60 -3.54
N THR A 169 6.05 5.71 -4.13
CA THR A 169 6.66 6.99 -4.53
C THR A 169 6.31 7.39 -5.95
N ASP A 170 5.54 6.57 -6.66
CA ASP A 170 5.01 6.93 -7.97
C ASP A 170 4.01 8.10 -7.82
N PRO A 171 4.18 9.21 -8.55
CA PRO A 171 3.21 10.30 -8.55
C PRO A 171 1.80 9.83 -8.89
N GLU A 172 1.63 8.91 -9.84
CA GLU A 172 0.31 8.38 -10.22
C GLU A 172 -0.35 7.62 -9.06
N PHE A 173 0.44 6.97 -8.20
CA PHE A 173 -0.11 6.31 -7.01
C PHE A 173 -0.65 7.33 -6.01
N THR A 174 0.04 8.47 -5.85
CA THR A 174 -0.41 9.56 -4.97
C THR A 174 -1.71 10.18 -5.48
N ASP A 175 -1.78 10.41 -6.79
CA ASP A 175 -2.99 10.94 -7.44
C ASP A 175 -4.16 9.94 -7.33
N PHE A 176 -3.91 8.66 -7.61
CA PHE A 176 -4.89 7.59 -7.43
C PHE A 176 -5.48 7.54 -6.02
N VAL A 177 -4.65 7.63 -4.99
CA VAL A 177 -5.11 7.61 -3.60
C VAL A 177 -5.93 8.88 -3.29
N THR A 178 -5.49 10.04 -3.77
CA THR A 178 -6.20 11.31 -3.60
C THR A 178 -7.59 11.28 -4.23
N ASP A 179 -7.69 10.73 -5.44
CA ASP A 179 -8.95 10.58 -6.16
C ASP A 179 -9.93 9.67 -5.42
N ILE A 180 -9.47 8.53 -4.88
CA ILE A 180 -10.32 7.63 -4.08
C ILE A 180 -11.00 8.41 -2.96
N PHE A 181 -10.26 9.28 -2.26
CA PHE A 181 -10.85 10.08 -1.19
C PHE A 181 -11.92 11.04 -1.70
N ALA A 182 -11.65 11.73 -2.82
CA ALA A 182 -12.56 12.70 -3.41
C ALA A 182 -13.89 12.05 -3.84
N VAL A 183 -13.86 10.83 -4.36
CA VAL A 183 -15.05 10.13 -4.86
C VAL A 183 -15.68 9.16 -3.85
N SER A 184 -15.10 8.99 -2.66
CA SER A 184 -15.49 7.94 -1.71
C SER A 184 -16.90 8.04 -1.14
N ASP A 185 -17.55 9.21 -1.18
CA ASP A 185 -18.90 9.39 -0.65
C ASP A 185 -20.00 8.96 -1.65
N ASN A 186 -19.79 7.83 -2.32
CA ASN A 186 -20.69 7.29 -3.34
C ASN A 186 -20.99 5.79 -3.07
N GLY A 187 -21.98 5.24 -3.78
CA GLY A 187 -22.40 3.83 -3.61
C GLY A 187 -21.63 2.83 -4.48
N ASP A 188 -21.94 1.54 -4.30
CA ASP A 188 -21.26 0.40 -4.95
C ASP A 188 -21.16 0.50 -6.48
N LYS A 189 -22.20 1.02 -7.16
CA LYS A 189 -22.18 1.20 -8.63
C LYS A 189 -21.12 2.20 -9.06
N ALA A 190 -20.98 3.30 -8.32
CA ALA A 190 -19.95 4.31 -8.58
C ALA A 190 -18.57 3.76 -8.26
N ALA A 191 -18.42 2.98 -7.19
CA ALA A 191 -17.17 2.31 -6.83
C ALA A 191 -16.65 1.41 -7.97
N LEU A 192 -17.51 0.58 -8.55
CA LEU A 192 -17.13 -0.30 -9.67
C LEU A 192 -16.88 0.46 -10.98
N ALA A 193 -17.63 1.54 -11.23
CA ALA A 193 -17.38 2.41 -12.38
C ALA A 193 -16.03 3.13 -12.25
N TYR A 194 -15.72 3.67 -11.07
CA TYR A 194 -14.45 4.29 -10.77
C TYR A 194 -13.29 3.28 -10.89
N PHE A 195 -13.43 2.07 -10.34
CA PHE A 195 -12.46 1.00 -10.52
C PHE A 195 -12.17 0.74 -12.01
N THR A 196 -13.23 0.62 -12.84
CA THR A 196 -13.08 0.39 -14.28
C THR A 196 -12.36 1.55 -14.96
N TYR A 197 -12.74 2.79 -14.62
CA TYR A 197 -12.15 4.01 -15.15
C TYR A 197 -10.65 4.08 -14.85
N VAL A 198 -10.26 3.89 -13.59
CA VAL A 198 -8.86 3.93 -13.16
C VAL A 198 -8.03 2.85 -13.83
N MET A 199 -8.56 1.62 -13.89
CA MET A 199 -7.80 0.47 -14.42
C MET A 199 -7.55 0.54 -15.91
N LEU A 200 -8.42 1.23 -16.66
CA LEU A 200 -8.40 1.22 -18.11
C LEU A 200 -7.97 2.55 -18.73
N ILE A 201 -8.15 3.66 -18.02
CA ILE A 201 -8.05 5.01 -18.57
C ILE A 201 -7.07 5.86 -17.76
N GLU A 202 -7.36 6.10 -16.47
CA GLU A 202 -6.67 7.14 -15.70
C GLU A 202 -5.27 6.73 -15.20
N TYR A 203 -5.16 5.59 -14.52
CA TYR A 203 -3.90 5.14 -13.91
C TYR A 203 -3.50 3.71 -14.33
N PRO A 204 -3.52 3.39 -15.64
CA PRO A 204 -3.27 2.02 -16.11
C PRO A 204 -1.87 1.51 -15.78
N GLU A 205 -0.87 2.38 -15.64
CA GLU A 205 0.51 1.99 -15.33
C GLU A 205 0.71 1.77 -13.83
N ALA A 206 0.24 2.69 -12.99
CA ALA A 206 0.27 2.51 -11.53
C ALA A 206 -0.40 1.21 -11.09
N VAL A 207 -1.55 0.84 -11.67
CA VAL A 207 -2.24 -0.40 -11.29
C VAL A 207 -1.48 -1.66 -11.71
N GLU A 208 -0.76 -1.63 -12.84
CA GLU A 208 0.12 -2.73 -13.26
C GLU A 208 1.35 -2.85 -12.36
N LYS A 209 1.97 -1.74 -11.96
CA LYS A 209 3.08 -1.75 -10.97
C LYS A 209 2.63 -2.39 -9.66
N GLY A 210 1.43 -2.05 -9.18
CA GLY A 210 0.84 -2.68 -8.00
C GLY A 210 0.56 -4.18 -8.19
N ARG A 211 0.12 -4.60 -9.38
CA ARG A 211 -0.05 -6.01 -9.74
C ARG A 211 1.28 -6.77 -9.75
N GLU A 212 2.34 -6.18 -10.30
CA GLU A 212 3.69 -6.77 -10.28
C GLU A 212 4.20 -6.98 -8.86
N ALA A 213 4.05 -5.97 -7.99
CA ALA A 213 4.41 -6.08 -6.58
C ALA A 213 3.61 -7.19 -5.87
N TYR A 214 2.29 -7.25 -6.13
CA TYR A 214 1.43 -8.32 -5.64
C TYR A 214 1.90 -9.70 -6.09
N LYS A 215 2.13 -9.90 -7.40
CA LYS A 215 2.55 -11.20 -7.96
C LYS A 215 3.93 -11.59 -7.44
N MET A 216 4.87 -10.64 -7.28
CA MET A 216 6.16 -10.90 -6.64
C MET A 216 5.98 -11.44 -5.22
N ARG A 217 5.12 -10.80 -4.41
CA ARG A 217 4.82 -11.26 -3.05
C ARG A 217 4.12 -12.62 -3.05
N ALA A 218 3.17 -12.84 -3.96
CA ALA A 218 2.36 -14.06 -3.99
C ALA A 218 3.14 -15.29 -4.48
N ASN A 219 4.05 -15.10 -5.44
CA ASN A 219 4.77 -16.18 -6.11
C ASN A 219 6.18 -16.43 -5.56
N THR A 220 6.62 -15.65 -4.56
CA THR A 220 7.94 -15.79 -3.95
C THR A 220 7.82 -16.17 -2.48
N THR A 221 8.64 -17.11 -2.04
CA THR A 221 8.82 -17.39 -0.61
C THR A 221 9.80 -16.42 0.02
N PHE A 222 9.41 -15.83 1.16
CA PHE A 222 10.23 -14.94 1.99
C PHE A 222 10.52 -15.61 3.33
N PRO A 223 11.57 -16.44 3.45
CA PRO A 223 11.85 -17.17 4.68
C PRO A 223 12.52 -16.30 5.75
N CYS A 224 13.05 -15.13 5.37
CA CYS A 224 13.77 -14.23 6.27
C CYS A 224 12.85 -13.32 7.10
N ASN A 225 11.78 -13.89 7.66
CA ASN A 225 10.88 -13.16 8.54
C ASN A 225 11.46 -13.21 9.95
N VAL A 226 12.14 -12.13 10.33
CA VAL A 226 12.60 -11.96 11.71
C VAL A 226 11.38 -11.52 12.51
N TYR A 227 10.81 -12.40 13.34
CA TYR A 227 10.00 -11.95 14.46
C TYR A 227 10.93 -11.07 15.31
N ASN A 228 10.70 -9.75 15.30
CA ASN A 228 11.33 -8.73 16.14
C ASN A 228 12.35 -9.31 17.14
N LEU A 229 13.63 -9.32 16.78
CA LEU A 229 14.65 -9.28 17.83
C LEU A 229 14.46 -7.91 18.51
N PRO A 230 14.24 -7.87 19.84
CA PRO A 230 14.17 -6.60 20.54
C PRO A 230 15.55 -5.94 20.38
N LEU A 231 15.60 -4.89 19.58
CA LEU A 231 16.75 -3.99 19.56
C LEU A 231 16.68 -3.18 20.85
N PHE A 232 17.52 -3.57 21.82
CA PHE A 232 17.86 -2.78 22.99
C PHE A 232 18.54 -1.47 22.60
#